data_AF-A0A846LSV7-F1
#
_entry.id   AF-A0A846LSV7-F1
#
_cell.length_a   1.000
_cell.length_b   1.000
_cell.length_c   1.000
_cell.angle_alpha   90.00
_cell.angle_beta   90.00
_cell.angle_gamma   90.00
#
_symmetry.space_group_name_H-M   'P 1'
#
loop_
_entity.id
_entity.type
_entity.pdbx_description
1 polymer ?
#
loop_
_entity_poly.entity_id
_entity_poly.type
_entity_poly.pdbx_seq_one_letter_code
_entity_poly.pdbx_strand_id
1 'polypeptide(L)'
;MFDSDFGPDLIALLSREVLRERAGALIAEACAWSVGLSDHDHHLRVRGRVTTTGLTLGARAVTGQPLSGEEDGRLELGDARPGSFQDALNAVTADGTLYAEHFDREVVEPFVLATCVAAAERARATRPADWAELLDELGEDGGDLVEVVRVGEWEAPLRIDAEHLVLAALGTVPLVEVEAEGLPLSLVRAAEAVTRAAAPPAVPETGPAADELAGALFLAEAAIGTSGLPLPVPVSAADRLLDVLLAEGLLPEELPALLPHLPVEPATAAELRATIAALGQGA
;
A
#
# COMPACT_ATOMS: atom_id res chain seq x y z
N MET A 1 15.96 6.81 36.78
CA MET A 1 14.55 7.16 37.05
C MET A 1 14.19 8.12 35.95
N PHE A 2 13.85 7.57 34.79
CA PHE A 2 13.43 8.35 33.64
C PHE A 2 12.01 8.79 33.97
N ASP A 3 11.84 10.08 34.18
CA ASP A 3 10.53 10.72 34.25
C ASP A 3 9.93 10.54 32.86
N SER A 4 9.06 9.54 32.72
CA SER A 4 8.36 9.29 31.48
C SER A 4 7.20 10.27 31.42
N ASP A 5 7.43 11.38 30.72
CA ASP A 5 6.42 12.40 30.43
C ASP A 5 5.43 11.83 29.37
N PHE A 6 4.76 10.72 29.70
CA PHE A 6 3.74 10.13 28.83
C PHE A 6 2.45 10.95 28.95
N GLY A 7 2.40 12.06 28.20
CA GLY A 7 1.14 12.48 27.61
C GLY A 7 0.52 11.29 26.82
N PRO A 8 -0.81 11.29 26.60
CA PRO A 8 -1.42 10.20 25.85
C PRO A 8 -0.80 10.14 24.45
N ASP A 9 -0.35 8.94 24.05
CA ASP A 9 0.25 8.67 22.73
C ASP A 9 -0.62 9.32 21.64
N LEU A 10 -0.03 10.32 21.00
CA LEU A 10 -0.65 11.16 19.98
C LEU A 10 -1.30 10.30 18.88
N ILE A 11 -0.57 9.30 18.41
CA ILE A 11 -1.00 8.46 17.30
C ILE A 11 -2.01 7.43 17.77
N ALA A 12 -1.88 6.89 18.97
CA ALA A 12 -2.91 6.01 19.53
C ALA A 12 -4.28 6.72 19.69
N LEU A 13 -4.29 8.00 20.10
CA LEU A 13 -5.52 8.79 20.20
C LEU A 13 -6.12 9.08 18.82
N LEU A 14 -5.31 9.58 17.89
CA LEU A 14 -5.76 9.94 16.55
C LEU A 14 -6.23 8.71 15.77
N SER A 15 -5.51 7.58 15.85
CA SER A 15 -5.91 6.34 15.19
C SER A 15 -7.27 5.84 15.66
N ARG A 16 -7.59 5.95 16.95
CA ARG A 16 -8.94 5.63 17.46
C ARG A 16 -10.01 6.62 17.03
N GLU A 17 -9.67 7.91 16.90
CA GLU A 17 -10.57 8.92 16.36
C GLU A 17 -10.90 8.61 14.89
N VAL A 18 -9.89 8.39 14.06
CA VAL A 18 -10.05 8.02 12.65
C VAL A 18 -10.78 6.69 12.50
N LEU A 19 -10.51 5.69 13.36
CA LEU A 19 -11.25 4.43 13.34
C LEU A 19 -12.76 4.65 13.57
N ARG A 20 -13.15 5.52 14.50
CA ARG A 20 -14.56 5.84 14.74
C ARG A 20 -15.20 6.54 13.54
N GLU A 21 -14.49 7.46 12.90
CA GLU A 21 -14.95 8.12 11.67
C GLU A 21 -15.14 7.12 10.53
N ARG A 22 -14.25 6.13 10.43
CA ARG A 22 -14.26 5.11 9.37
C ARG A 22 -15.04 3.84 9.73
N ALA A 23 -15.67 3.78 10.90
CA ALA A 23 -16.35 2.57 11.39
C ALA A 23 -17.37 2.00 10.40
N GLY A 24 -18.16 2.87 9.76
CA GLY A 24 -19.11 2.45 8.73
C GLY A 24 -18.45 1.81 7.50
N ALA A 25 -17.27 2.30 7.11
CA ALA A 25 -16.50 1.70 6.01
C ALA A 25 -15.92 0.33 6.40
N LEU A 26 -15.45 0.16 7.64
CA LEU A 26 -15.00 -1.13 8.14
C LEU A 26 -16.13 -2.17 8.13
N ILE A 27 -17.31 -1.79 8.62
CA ILE A 27 -18.49 -2.67 8.62
C ILE A 27 -18.89 -3.03 7.18
N ALA A 28 -18.88 -2.06 6.25
CA ALA A 28 -19.19 -2.32 4.86
C ALA A 28 -18.19 -3.28 4.19
N GLU A 29 -16.88 -3.11 4.44
CA GLU A 29 -15.85 -4.04 3.94
C GLU A 29 -16.01 -5.44 4.55
N ALA A 30 -16.38 -5.54 5.83
CA ALA A 30 -16.66 -6.83 6.46
C ALA A 30 -17.87 -7.54 5.84
N CYS A 31 -18.97 -6.80 5.58
CA CYS A 31 -20.12 -7.35 4.85
C CYS A 31 -19.74 -7.77 3.43
N ALA A 32 -18.96 -6.95 2.71
CA ALA A 32 -18.56 -7.25 1.33
C ALA A 32 -17.65 -8.47 1.25
N TRP A 33 -16.73 -8.63 2.20
CA TRP A 33 -15.85 -9.79 2.32
C TRP A 33 -16.63 -11.07 2.59
N SER A 34 -17.71 -11.01 3.39
CA SER A 34 -18.50 -12.19 3.71
C SER A 34 -19.31 -12.73 2.52
N VAL A 35 -19.50 -11.95 1.46
CA VAL A 35 -20.32 -12.33 0.30
C VAL A 35 -19.80 -13.63 -0.32
N GLY A 36 -20.63 -14.66 -0.29
CA GLY A 36 -20.36 -15.96 -0.90
C GLY A 36 -19.85 -17.00 0.09
N LEU A 37 -19.59 -16.65 1.35
CA LEU A 37 -19.26 -17.62 2.40
C LEU A 37 -20.35 -18.68 2.54
N SER A 38 -21.63 -18.31 2.46
CA SER A 38 -22.75 -19.25 2.52
C SER A 38 -22.69 -20.37 1.47
N ASP A 39 -22.05 -20.12 0.32
CA ASP A 39 -21.91 -21.08 -0.77
C ASP A 39 -20.71 -22.03 -0.59
N HIS A 40 -19.82 -21.74 0.36
CA HIS A 40 -18.65 -22.58 0.63
C HIS A 40 -19.05 -23.89 1.32
N ASP A 41 -18.33 -24.97 0.99
CA ASP A 41 -18.44 -26.25 1.69
C ASP A 41 -18.12 -26.08 3.18
N HIS A 42 -18.92 -26.69 4.05
CA HIS A 42 -18.65 -26.71 5.49
C HIS A 42 -17.70 -27.85 5.84
N HIS A 43 -16.63 -27.51 6.53
CA HIS A 43 -15.62 -28.43 7.05
C HIS A 43 -15.63 -28.47 8.59
N LEU A 44 -15.19 -29.59 9.15
CA LEU A 44 -14.93 -29.74 10.58
C LEU A 44 -13.59 -30.43 10.80
N ARG A 45 -12.87 -30.07 11.87
CA ARG A 45 -11.77 -30.88 12.36
C ARG A 45 -12.32 -32.00 13.23
N VAL A 46 -11.98 -33.24 12.85
CA VAL A 46 -12.32 -34.43 13.62
C VAL A 46 -11.02 -35.18 13.87
N ARG A 47 -10.58 -35.23 15.14
CA ARG A 47 -9.33 -35.92 15.53
C ARG A 47 -8.12 -35.40 14.73
N GLY A 48 -8.03 -34.08 14.59
CA GLY A 48 -6.95 -33.42 13.87
C GLY A 48 -6.99 -33.52 12.34
N ARG A 49 -8.09 -34.04 11.75
CA ARG A 49 -8.27 -34.08 10.29
C ARG A 49 -9.47 -33.25 9.85
N VAL A 50 -9.25 -32.38 8.87
CA VAL A 50 -10.31 -31.57 8.25
C VAL A 50 -11.14 -32.48 7.34
N THR A 51 -12.46 -32.49 7.56
CA THR A 51 -13.41 -33.32 6.82
C THR A 51 -14.59 -32.47 6.35
N THR A 52 -14.97 -32.59 5.08
CA THR A 52 -16.18 -31.96 4.55
C THR A 52 -17.43 -32.66 5.10
N THR A 53 -18.40 -31.88 5.54
CA THR A 53 -19.65 -32.41 6.12
C THR A 53 -20.74 -32.73 5.09
N GLY A 54 -20.53 -32.36 3.83
CA GLY A 54 -21.45 -32.59 2.71
C GLY A 54 -22.57 -31.55 2.59
N LEU A 55 -22.54 -30.49 3.38
CA LEU A 55 -23.41 -29.31 3.29
C LEU A 55 -22.55 -28.05 3.13
N THR A 56 -23.13 -27.00 2.56
CA THR A 56 -22.52 -25.66 2.59
C THR A 56 -22.73 -24.99 3.94
N LEU A 57 -21.98 -23.91 4.21
CA LEU A 57 -22.19 -23.07 5.39
C LEU A 57 -23.62 -22.54 5.45
N GLY A 58 -24.15 -22.02 4.35
CA GLY A 58 -25.52 -21.49 4.27
C GLY A 58 -26.59 -22.55 4.54
N ALA A 59 -26.44 -23.77 3.99
CA ALA A 59 -27.40 -24.85 4.22
C ALA A 59 -27.47 -25.27 5.70
N ARG A 60 -26.32 -25.24 6.40
CA ARG A 60 -26.27 -25.50 7.85
C ARG A 60 -26.86 -24.35 8.66
N ALA A 61 -26.50 -23.10 8.33
CA ALA A 61 -27.01 -21.91 8.99
C ALA A 61 -28.55 -21.85 8.93
N VAL A 62 -29.16 -22.12 7.77
CA VAL A 62 -30.62 -22.14 7.59
C VAL A 62 -31.30 -23.21 8.44
N THR A 63 -30.64 -24.34 8.69
CA THR A 63 -31.16 -25.41 9.55
C THR A 63 -30.82 -25.25 11.03
N GLY A 64 -30.24 -24.09 11.41
CA GLY A 64 -29.85 -23.79 12.79
C GLY A 64 -28.72 -24.66 13.31
N GLN A 65 -27.94 -25.27 12.42
CA GLN A 65 -26.79 -26.08 12.79
C GLN A 65 -25.56 -25.18 12.97
N PRO A 66 -24.70 -25.46 13.96
CA PRO A 66 -23.47 -24.70 14.16
C PRO A 66 -22.53 -24.88 12.96
N LEU A 67 -21.80 -23.80 12.64
CA LEU A 67 -20.76 -23.74 11.62
C LEU A 67 -19.37 -23.99 12.20
N SER A 68 -19.20 -23.76 13.49
CA SER A 68 -17.99 -24.09 14.24
C SER A 68 -18.00 -25.50 14.82
N GLY A 69 -16.82 -26.10 14.91
CA GLY A 69 -16.58 -27.35 15.64
C GLY A 69 -16.20 -27.10 17.10
N GLU A 70 -16.44 -28.09 17.96
CA GLU A 70 -16.04 -28.01 19.39
C GLU A 70 -14.51 -27.86 19.58
N GLU A 71 -13.70 -28.31 18.63
CA GLU A 71 -12.24 -28.29 18.69
C GLU A 71 -11.59 -27.01 18.11
N ASP A 72 -12.34 -26.23 17.30
CA ASP A 72 -11.74 -25.25 16.39
C ASP A 72 -12.04 -23.78 16.73
N GLY A 73 -13.05 -23.50 17.56
CA GLY A 73 -13.47 -22.11 17.83
C GLY A 73 -12.38 -21.24 18.47
N ARG A 74 -12.19 -20.03 17.96
CA ARG A 74 -11.28 -19.03 18.55
C ARG A 74 -11.89 -18.55 19.87
N LEU A 75 -11.20 -18.77 20.99
CA LEU A 75 -11.72 -18.48 22.34
C LEU A 75 -12.13 -17.01 22.50
N GLU A 76 -11.41 -16.10 21.86
CA GLU A 76 -11.67 -14.66 21.88
C GLU A 76 -12.99 -14.29 21.19
N LEU A 77 -13.47 -15.12 20.26
CA LEU A 77 -14.77 -14.91 19.62
C LEU A 77 -15.92 -15.36 20.53
N GLY A 78 -15.71 -16.29 21.45
CA GLY A 78 -16.74 -16.76 22.38
C GLY A 78 -17.91 -17.51 21.71
N ASP A 79 -18.97 -17.75 22.48
CA ASP A 79 -20.12 -18.55 22.03
C ASP A 79 -20.96 -17.84 20.96
N ALA A 80 -20.88 -18.32 19.73
CA ALA A 80 -21.62 -17.76 18.61
C ALA A 80 -23.03 -18.34 18.50
N ARG A 81 -23.98 -17.51 18.03
CA ARG A 81 -25.31 -18.00 17.63
C ARG A 81 -25.17 -18.82 16.35
N PRO A 82 -25.74 -20.04 16.24
CA PRO A 82 -25.67 -20.84 15.02
C PRO A 82 -26.12 -20.06 13.78
N GLY A 83 -25.29 -20.08 12.73
CA GLY A 83 -25.53 -19.40 11.45
C GLY A 83 -25.34 -17.88 11.47
N SER A 84 -24.80 -17.32 12.54
CA SER A 84 -24.41 -15.90 12.59
C SER A 84 -23.06 -15.63 11.92
N PHE A 85 -22.74 -14.36 11.68
CA PHE A 85 -21.43 -13.96 11.17
C PHE A 85 -20.28 -14.45 12.06
N GLN A 86 -20.41 -14.33 13.39
CA GLN A 86 -19.41 -14.82 14.34
C GLN A 86 -19.28 -16.36 14.32
N ASP A 87 -20.35 -17.10 14.05
CA ASP A 87 -20.28 -18.56 13.89
C ASP A 87 -19.54 -18.93 12.59
N ALA A 88 -19.75 -18.16 11.52
CA ALA A 88 -19.00 -18.32 10.27
C ALA A 88 -17.51 -18.04 10.45
N LEU A 89 -17.13 -17.01 11.22
CA LEU A 89 -15.72 -16.72 11.54
C LEU A 89 -15.05 -17.87 12.33
N ASN A 90 -15.81 -18.59 13.15
CA ASN A 90 -15.34 -19.77 13.88
C ASN A 90 -15.36 -21.07 13.05
N ALA A 91 -15.82 -21.04 11.80
CA ALA A 91 -15.77 -22.20 10.93
C ALA A 91 -14.37 -22.39 10.33
N VAL A 92 -14.00 -23.64 10.09
CA VAL A 92 -12.74 -23.99 9.43
C VAL A 92 -12.91 -24.09 7.91
N THR A 93 -11.89 -23.65 7.19
CA THR A 93 -11.74 -23.79 5.74
C THR A 93 -11.20 -25.18 5.37
N ALA A 94 -11.12 -25.46 4.05
CA ALA A 94 -10.64 -26.74 3.54
C ALA A 94 -9.17 -27.05 3.89
N ASP A 95 -8.34 -26.03 4.04
CA ASP A 95 -6.94 -26.12 4.50
C ASP A 95 -6.82 -26.17 6.04
N GLY A 96 -7.94 -26.03 6.75
CA GLY A 96 -8.00 -26.14 8.21
C GLY A 96 -7.67 -24.86 8.97
N THR A 97 -7.56 -23.73 8.28
CA THR A 97 -7.47 -22.41 8.92
C THR A 97 -8.88 -21.92 9.28
N LEU A 98 -8.99 -20.96 10.19
CA LEU A 98 -10.28 -20.36 10.52
C LEU A 98 -10.62 -19.24 9.55
N TYR A 99 -11.90 -19.06 9.23
CA TYR A 99 -12.35 -17.88 8.50
C TYR A 99 -11.99 -16.57 9.24
N ALA A 100 -11.92 -16.59 10.57
CA ALA A 100 -11.40 -15.47 11.36
C ALA A 100 -9.97 -15.06 10.96
N GLU A 101 -9.07 -16.02 10.66
CA GLU A 101 -7.70 -15.70 10.26
C GLU A 101 -7.64 -15.08 8.85
N HIS A 102 -8.51 -15.55 7.94
CA HIS A 102 -8.66 -14.93 6.62
C HIS A 102 -9.25 -13.53 6.75
N PHE A 103 -10.27 -13.35 7.60
CA PHE A 103 -10.90 -12.06 7.87
C PHE A 103 -9.89 -11.04 8.42
N ASP A 104 -9.07 -11.45 9.38
CA ASP A 104 -8.06 -10.58 9.99
C ASP A 104 -7.06 -10.13 8.91
N ARG A 105 -6.50 -11.06 8.14
CA ARG A 105 -5.50 -10.77 7.11
C ARG A 105 -6.04 -9.96 5.93
N GLU A 106 -7.28 -10.22 5.50
CA GLU A 106 -7.84 -9.67 4.26
C GLU A 106 -8.63 -8.38 4.49
N VAL A 107 -9.16 -8.18 5.70
CA VAL A 107 -10.01 -7.01 6.02
C VAL A 107 -9.40 -6.18 7.14
N VAL A 108 -9.16 -6.78 8.32
CA VAL A 108 -8.79 -6.02 9.52
C VAL A 108 -7.40 -5.39 9.38
N GLU A 109 -6.38 -6.18 9.05
CA GLU A 109 -5.00 -5.71 8.97
C GLU A 109 -4.81 -4.60 7.92
N PRO A 110 -5.28 -4.74 6.66
CA PRO A 110 -5.13 -3.67 5.66
C PRO A 110 -5.94 -2.41 6.04
N PHE A 111 -7.13 -2.58 6.60
CA PHE A 111 -7.96 -1.45 7.00
C PHE A 111 -7.34 -0.66 8.16
N VAL A 112 -6.80 -1.37 9.16
CA VAL A 112 -6.12 -0.77 10.31
C VAL A 112 -4.86 -0.04 9.86
N LEU A 113 -4.02 -0.64 9.01
CA LEU A 113 -2.86 0.03 8.45
C LEU A 113 -3.25 1.36 7.79
N ALA A 114 -4.23 1.32 6.87
CA ALA A 114 -4.72 2.51 6.20
C ALA A 114 -5.29 3.55 7.18
N THR A 115 -5.84 3.11 8.32
CA THR A 115 -6.38 3.99 9.37
C THR A 115 -5.26 4.67 10.14
N CYS A 116 -4.22 3.93 10.52
CA CYS A 116 -3.03 4.48 11.15
C CYS A 116 -2.29 5.46 10.23
N VAL A 117 -2.17 5.16 8.94
CA VAL A 117 -1.59 6.08 7.94
C VAL A 117 -2.39 7.38 7.86
N ALA A 118 -3.73 7.31 7.76
CA ALA A 118 -4.58 8.50 7.76
C ALA A 118 -4.46 9.31 9.07
N ALA A 119 -4.26 8.64 10.22
CA ALA A 119 -3.99 9.31 11.48
C ALA A 119 -2.62 9.99 11.50
N ALA A 120 -1.58 9.36 10.95
CA ALA A 120 -0.24 9.94 10.78
C ALA A 120 -0.27 11.17 9.85
N GLU A 121 -0.98 11.10 8.72
CA GLU A 121 -1.19 12.25 7.83
C GLU A 121 -1.86 13.42 8.56
N ARG A 122 -2.87 13.11 9.39
CA ARG A 122 -3.56 14.12 10.21
C ARG A 122 -2.64 14.70 11.28
N ALA A 123 -1.83 13.88 11.95
CA ALA A 123 -0.84 14.32 12.91
C ALA A 123 0.15 15.30 12.26
N ARG A 124 0.74 14.91 11.12
CA ARG A 124 1.63 15.75 10.32
C ARG A 124 1.00 17.10 9.95
N ALA A 125 -0.27 17.11 9.60
CA ALA A 125 -0.97 18.32 9.17
C ALA A 125 -1.39 19.25 10.33
N THR A 126 -1.76 18.68 11.48
CA THR A 126 -2.41 19.43 12.57
C THR A 126 -1.50 19.68 13.77
N ARG A 127 -0.47 18.86 13.97
CA ARG A 127 0.50 18.92 15.07
C ARG A 127 1.93 18.69 14.55
N PRO A 128 2.44 19.58 13.68
CA PRO A 128 3.71 19.34 12.98
C PRO A 128 4.94 19.30 13.91
N ALA A 129 4.90 20.00 15.05
CA ALA A 129 6.00 19.97 16.03
C ALA A 129 6.05 18.62 16.76
N ASP A 130 4.93 18.18 17.33
CA ASP A 130 4.82 16.87 18.01
C ASP A 130 5.12 15.71 17.04
N TRP A 131 4.70 15.85 15.76
CA TRP A 131 5.00 14.87 14.73
C TRP A 131 6.51 14.79 14.42
N ALA A 132 7.21 15.92 14.36
CA ALA A 132 8.65 15.93 14.14
C ALA A 132 9.43 15.30 15.30
N GLU A 133 9.04 15.60 16.55
CA GLU A 133 9.62 14.97 17.74
C GLU A 133 9.41 13.45 17.73
N LEU A 134 8.21 13.00 17.38
CA LEU A 134 7.91 11.58 17.27
C LEU A 134 8.72 10.88 16.16
N LEU A 135 8.94 11.54 15.02
CA LEU A 135 9.80 11.01 13.96
C LEU A 135 11.26 10.87 14.42
N ASP A 136 11.78 11.88 15.14
CA ASP A 136 13.12 11.83 15.72
C ASP A 136 13.26 10.69 16.75
N GLU A 137 12.23 10.43 17.56
CA GLU A 137 12.20 9.31 18.51
C GLU A 137 12.20 7.94 17.82
N LEU A 138 11.47 7.80 16.72
CA LEU A 138 11.42 6.57 15.92
C LEU A 138 12.67 6.39 15.04
N GLY A 139 13.42 7.46 14.78
CA GLY A 139 14.55 7.46 13.85
C GLY A 139 14.13 7.46 12.38
N GLU A 140 12.93 7.97 12.09
CA GLU A 140 12.32 7.98 10.76
C GLU A 140 12.29 9.41 10.17
N ASP A 141 12.33 9.55 8.84
CA ASP A 141 12.31 10.86 8.17
C ASP A 141 10.90 11.33 7.75
N GLY A 142 9.89 10.44 7.88
CA GLY A 142 8.50 10.72 7.53
C GLY A 142 8.19 10.70 6.03
N GLY A 143 9.13 10.25 5.19
CA GLY A 143 8.95 10.08 3.74
C GLY A 143 8.04 8.91 3.39
N ASP A 144 8.09 7.82 4.18
CA ASP A 144 7.21 6.67 4.07
C ASP A 144 6.36 6.51 5.35
N LEU A 145 5.10 6.96 5.28
CA LEU A 145 4.19 6.86 6.41
C LEU A 145 3.79 5.41 6.74
N VAL A 146 3.88 4.49 5.79
CA VAL A 146 3.62 3.07 6.06
C VAL A 146 4.73 2.53 6.94
N GLU A 147 5.99 2.81 6.60
CA GLU A 147 7.13 2.37 7.41
C GLU A 147 7.10 2.99 8.80
N VAL A 148 6.83 4.29 8.90
CA VAL A 148 6.67 4.97 10.21
C VAL A 148 5.60 4.28 11.07
N VAL A 149 4.46 3.89 10.49
CA VAL A 149 3.40 3.17 11.20
C VAL A 149 3.85 1.77 11.65
N ARG A 150 4.65 1.07 10.82
CA ARG A 150 5.19 -0.25 11.15
C ARG A 150 6.20 -0.17 12.28
N VAL A 151 7.14 0.78 12.22
CA VAL A 151 8.17 1.01 13.24
C VAL A 151 7.52 1.44 14.57
N GLY A 152 6.48 2.26 14.52
CA GLY A 152 5.69 2.64 15.69
C GLY A 152 4.79 1.54 16.26
N GLU A 153 4.64 0.40 15.57
CA GLU A 153 3.77 -0.73 15.93
C GLU A 153 2.30 -0.33 16.25
N TRP A 154 1.82 0.80 15.74
CA TRP A 154 0.53 1.37 16.15
C TRP A 154 -0.69 0.57 15.71
N GLU A 155 -0.52 -0.32 14.74
CA GLU A 155 -1.59 -1.17 14.23
C GLU A 155 -2.06 -2.20 15.26
N ALA A 156 -1.13 -2.80 16.01
CA ALA A 156 -1.41 -3.93 16.91
C ALA A 156 -2.55 -3.63 17.91
N PRO A 157 -2.54 -2.51 18.67
CA PRO A 157 -3.65 -2.18 19.56
C PRO A 157 -4.94 -1.85 18.80
N LEU A 158 -4.85 -1.27 17.60
CA LEU A 158 -6.03 -0.86 16.82
C LEU A 158 -6.74 -2.04 16.16
N ARG A 159 -6.03 -3.14 15.86
CA ARG A 159 -6.62 -4.39 15.33
C ARG A 159 -7.69 -4.94 16.27
N ILE A 160 -7.37 -5.01 17.57
CA ILE A 160 -8.31 -5.48 18.60
C ILE A 160 -9.54 -4.57 18.66
N ASP A 161 -9.34 -3.24 18.64
CA ASP A 161 -10.44 -2.27 18.65
C ASP A 161 -11.34 -2.42 17.39
N ALA A 162 -10.74 -2.68 16.23
CA ALA A 162 -11.44 -2.90 14.96
C ALA A 162 -12.24 -4.22 14.94
N GLU A 163 -11.64 -5.33 15.37
CA GLU A 163 -12.31 -6.64 15.50
C GLU A 163 -13.54 -6.53 16.41
N HIS A 164 -13.39 -5.93 17.59
CA HIS A 164 -14.50 -5.73 18.51
C HIS A 164 -15.61 -4.86 17.92
N LEU A 165 -15.26 -3.83 17.13
CA LEU A 165 -16.25 -2.99 16.47
C LEU A 165 -17.08 -3.79 15.47
N VAL A 166 -16.43 -4.63 14.66
CA VAL A 166 -17.12 -5.50 13.70
C VAL A 166 -18.01 -6.51 14.43
N LEU A 167 -17.47 -7.19 15.45
CA LEU A 167 -18.24 -8.19 16.20
C LEU A 167 -19.43 -7.58 16.94
N ALA A 168 -19.28 -6.36 17.47
CA ALA A 168 -20.39 -5.64 18.09
C ALA A 168 -21.49 -5.27 17.08
N ALA A 169 -21.12 -4.98 15.83
CA ALA A 169 -22.07 -4.61 14.77
C ALA A 169 -22.73 -5.83 14.09
N LEU A 170 -21.94 -6.86 13.79
CA LEU A 170 -22.33 -7.96 12.90
C LEU A 170 -22.36 -9.33 13.58
N GLY A 171 -21.69 -9.51 14.72
CA GLY A 171 -21.37 -10.84 15.25
C GLY A 171 -22.58 -11.76 15.40
N THR A 172 -23.71 -11.23 15.87
CA THR A 172 -24.95 -12.01 16.07
C THR A 172 -25.94 -11.96 14.90
N VAL A 173 -25.62 -11.17 13.86
CA VAL A 173 -26.45 -11.02 12.66
C VAL A 173 -26.36 -12.31 11.83
N PRO A 174 -27.47 -12.82 11.28
CA PRO A 174 -27.44 -13.99 10.40
C PRO A 174 -26.50 -13.77 9.20
N LEU A 175 -25.67 -14.76 8.88
CA LEU A 175 -24.67 -14.65 7.80
C LEU A 175 -25.31 -14.17 6.47
N VAL A 176 -26.46 -14.74 6.11
CA VAL A 176 -27.19 -14.38 4.88
C VAL A 176 -27.63 -12.90 4.83
N GLU A 177 -27.92 -12.29 5.98
CA GLU A 177 -28.28 -10.87 6.04
C GLU A 177 -27.04 -9.98 5.88
N VAL A 178 -25.90 -10.39 6.48
CA VAL A 178 -24.61 -9.71 6.32
C VAL A 178 -24.14 -9.75 4.87
N GLU A 179 -24.24 -10.92 4.22
CA GLU A 179 -23.93 -11.06 2.79
C GLU A 179 -24.84 -10.18 1.93
N ALA A 180 -26.14 -10.14 2.21
CA ALA A 180 -27.07 -9.32 1.44
C ALA A 180 -26.73 -7.82 1.49
N GLU A 181 -26.33 -7.32 2.66
CA GLU A 181 -25.86 -5.93 2.83
C GLU A 181 -24.53 -5.68 2.10
N GLY A 182 -23.65 -6.67 2.03
CA GLY A 182 -22.34 -6.59 1.40
C GLY A 182 -22.33 -6.64 -0.14
N LEU A 183 -23.40 -7.18 -0.76
CA LEU A 183 -23.47 -7.40 -2.21
C LEU A 183 -23.12 -6.16 -3.05
N PRO A 184 -23.64 -4.94 -2.78
CA PRO A 184 -23.33 -3.78 -3.60
C PRO A 184 -21.84 -3.45 -3.64
N LEU A 185 -21.17 -3.44 -2.48
CA LEU A 185 -19.75 -3.13 -2.40
C LEU A 185 -18.89 -4.25 -2.99
N SER A 186 -19.25 -5.51 -2.74
CA SER A 186 -18.55 -6.69 -3.30
C SER A 186 -18.52 -6.64 -4.84
N LEU A 187 -19.64 -6.29 -5.49
CA LEU A 187 -19.71 -6.13 -6.95
C LEU A 187 -18.83 -4.99 -7.47
N VAL A 188 -18.79 -3.86 -6.74
CA VAL A 188 -17.91 -2.73 -7.09
C VAL A 188 -16.45 -3.14 -7.02
N ARG A 189 -16.05 -3.84 -5.95
CA ARG A 189 -14.68 -4.35 -5.77
C ARG A 189 -14.31 -5.37 -6.85
N ALA A 190 -15.22 -6.26 -7.21
CA ALA A 190 -15.01 -7.21 -8.31
C ALA A 190 -14.80 -6.48 -9.65
N ALA A 191 -15.62 -5.47 -9.95
CA ALA A 191 -15.46 -4.66 -11.16
C ALA A 191 -14.14 -3.86 -11.17
N GLU A 192 -13.75 -3.29 -10.02
CA GLU A 192 -12.47 -2.60 -9.83
C GLU A 192 -11.29 -3.55 -10.06
N ALA A 193 -11.34 -4.76 -9.48
CA ALA A 193 -10.30 -5.78 -9.64
C ALA A 193 -10.15 -6.22 -11.10
N VAL A 194 -11.26 -6.45 -11.81
CA VAL A 194 -11.25 -6.75 -13.25
C VAL A 194 -10.64 -5.59 -14.05
N THR A 195 -11.01 -4.36 -13.72
CA THR A 195 -10.47 -3.16 -14.39
C THR A 195 -8.98 -3.01 -14.14
N ARG A 196 -8.52 -3.20 -12.91
CA ARG A 196 -7.10 -3.14 -12.53
C ARG A 196 -6.30 -4.26 -13.19
N ALA A 197 -6.82 -5.48 -13.24
CA ALA A 197 -6.18 -6.60 -13.92
C ALA A 197 -6.09 -6.43 -15.45
N ALA A 198 -7.03 -5.67 -16.03
CA ALA A 198 -7.02 -5.32 -17.45
C ALA A 198 -6.10 -4.14 -17.78
N ALA A 199 -5.60 -3.40 -16.79
CA ALA A 199 -4.67 -2.30 -17.02
C ALA A 199 -3.36 -2.83 -17.62
N PRO A 200 -2.81 -2.18 -18.66
CA PRO A 200 -1.49 -2.55 -19.17
C PRO A 200 -0.46 -2.47 -18.04
N PRO A 201 0.50 -3.40 -17.98
CA PRO A 201 1.58 -3.28 -17.01
C PRO A 201 2.28 -1.94 -17.23
N ALA A 202 2.52 -1.22 -16.14
CA ALA A 202 3.33 -0.01 -16.19
C ALA A 202 4.67 -0.37 -16.84
N VAL A 203 4.94 0.20 -18.01
CA VAL A 203 6.22 0.02 -18.67
C VAL A 203 7.25 0.71 -17.76
N PRO A 204 8.25 -0.01 -17.23
CA PRO A 204 9.28 0.64 -16.44
C PRO A 204 9.94 1.71 -17.29
N GLU A 205 10.04 2.93 -16.76
CA GLU A 205 10.71 4.07 -17.39
C GLU A 205 12.21 3.76 -17.52
N THR A 206 12.59 3.02 -18.56
CA THR A 206 13.99 2.82 -18.94
C THR A 206 14.38 3.91 -19.93
N GLY A 207 14.97 4.97 -19.40
CA GLY A 207 15.57 6.07 -20.16
C GLY A 207 14.60 7.22 -20.46
N PRO A 208 15.14 8.41 -20.82
CA PRO A 208 14.31 9.53 -21.19
C PRO A 208 13.37 9.10 -22.32
N ALA A 209 12.10 9.45 -22.19
CA ALA A 209 11.12 9.17 -23.24
C ALA A 209 11.65 9.74 -24.57
N ALA A 210 11.30 9.13 -25.71
CA ALA A 210 11.74 9.63 -27.02
C ALA A 210 11.42 11.13 -27.22
N ASP A 211 10.36 11.61 -26.57
CA ASP A 211 9.94 13.02 -26.55
C ASP A 211 10.83 13.90 -25.65
N GLU A 212 11.35 13.38 -24.53
CA GLU A 212 12.29 14.09 -23.65
C GLU A 212 13.67 14.23 -24.32
N LEU A 213 14.15 13.19 -25.00
CA LEU A 213 15.36 13.27 -25.81
C LEU A 213 15.20 14.31 -26.93
N ALA A 214 14.02 14.40 -27.56
CA ALA A 214 13.75 15.39 -28.59
C ALA A 214 13.79 16.84 -28.04
N GLY A 215 13.25 17.06 -26.83
CA GLY A 215 13.33 18.36 -26.15
C GLY A 215 14.75 18.75 -25.78
N ALA A 216 15.52 17.83 -25.20
CA ALA A 216 16.90 18.05 -24.83
C ALA A 216 17.82 18.25 -26.06
N LEU A 217 17.59 17.52 -27.16
CA LEU A 217 18.30 17.74 -28.42
C LEU A 217 18.01 19.13 -29.00
N PHE A 218 16.76 19.59 -28.95
CA PHE A 218 16.41 20.93 -29.41
C PHE A 218 17.15 22.03 -28.63
N LEU A 219 17.23 21.91 -27.30
CA LEU A 219 18.00 22.84 -26.46
C LEU A 219 19.49 22.80 -26.77
N ALA A 220 20.05 21.59 -26.91
CA ALA A 220 21.47 21.42 -27.22
C ALA A 220 21.85 22.01 -28.59
N GLU A 221 21.01 21.80 -29.61
CA GLU A 221 21.20 22.39 -30.94
C GLU A 221 21.08 23.92 -30.92
N ALA A 222 20.13 24.48 -30.16
CA ALA A 222 19.97 25.92 -29.99
C ALA A 222 21.17 26.56 -29.28
N ALA A 223 21.66 25.92 -28.22
CA ALA A 223 22.84 26.36 -27.46
C ALA A 223 24.08 26.38 -28.37
N ILE A 224 24.31 25.31 -29.13
CA ILE A 224 25.45 25.24 -30.06
C ILE A 224 25.30 26.28 -31.18
N GLY A 225 24.11 26.43 -31.76
CA GLY A 225 23.84 27.38 -32.84
C GLY A 225 24.08 28.84 -32.47
N THR A 226 23.93 29.20 -31.19
CA THR A 226 24.13 30.56 -30.67
C THR A 226 25.52 30.78 -30.04
N SER A 227 26.25 29.71 -29.71
CA SER A 227 27.55 29.75 -29.03
C SER A 227 28.71 30.34 -29.85
N GLY A 228 28.58 30.34 -31.18
CA GLY A 228 29.66 30.72 -32.11
C GLY A 228 30.87 29.77 -32.09
N LEU A 229 30.71 28.56 -31.54
CA LEU A 229 31.76 27.54 -31.56
C LEU A 229 32.02 27.05 -33.00
N PRO A 230 33.28 26.78 -33.37
CA PRO A 230 33.59 26.16 -34.65
C PRO A 230 32.95 24.77 -34.71
N LEU A 231 32.32 24.43 -35.84
CA LEU A 231 31.68 23.14 -36.07
C LEU A 231 32.48 22.32 -37.10
N PRO A 232 32.73 21.02 -36.86
CA PRO A 232 32.42 20.28 -35.63
C PRO A 232 33.22 20.78 -34.43
N VAL A 233 32.65 20.73 -33.22
CA VAL A 233 33.27 21.29 -32.01
C VAL A 233 34.56 20.53 -31.68
N PRO A 234 35.73 21.20 -31.68
CA PRO A 234 37.02 20.56 -31.40
C PRO A 234 37.21 20.33 -29.91
N VAL A 235 38.10 19.40 -29.55
CA VAL A 235 38.35 19.04 -28.14
C VAL A 235 38.84 20.23 -27.31
N SER A 236 39.54 21.18 -27.93
CA SER A 236 40.00 22.41 -27.26
C SER A 236 38.86 23.33 -26.80
N ALA A 237 37.63 23.08 -27.25
CA ALA A 237 36.44 23.80 -26.85
C ALA A 237 35.47 22.96 -25.98
N ALA A 238 35.91 21.78 -25.49
CA ALA A 238 35.06 20.87 -24.71
C ALA A 238 34.49 21.51 -23.44
N ASP A 239 35.32 22.18 -22.64
CA ASP A 239 34.87 22.86 -21.41
C ASP A 239 33.83 23.95 -21.72
N ARG A 240 34.10 24.74 -22.76
CA ARG A 240 33.19 25.80 -23.19
C ARG A 240 31.88 25.26 -23.75
N LEU A 241 31.89 24.10 -24.41
CA LEU A 241 30.68 23.42 -24.85
C LEU A 241 29.87 22.91 -23.66
N LEU A 242 30.51 22.33 -22.65
CA LEU A 242 29.84 21.91 -21.42
C LEU A 242 29.15 23.09 -20.72
N ASP A 243 29.86 24.20 -20.54
CA ASP A 243 29.31 25.42 -19.93
C ASP A 243 28.08 25.94 -20.68
N VAL A 244 28.14 25.94 -22.01
CA VAL A 244 27.04 26.39 -22.88
C VAL A 244 25.81 25.48 -22.76
N LEU A 245 26.01 24.15 -22.70
CA LEU A 245 24.91 23.20 -22.58
C LEU A 245 24.25 23.28 -21.19
N LEU A 246 25.05 23.39 -20.12
CA LEU A 246 24.53 23.56 -18.76
C LEU A 246 23.82 24.91 -18.59
N ALA A 247 24.32 25.98 -19.22
CA ALA A 247 23.69 27.30 -19.18
C ALA A 247 22.31 27.34 -19.88
N GLU A 248 22.09 26.49 -20.87
CA GLU A 248 20.79 26.32 -21.54
C GLU A 248 19.83 25.41 -20.75
N GLY A 249 20.27 24.90 -19.59
CA GLY A 249 19.44 24.13 -18.67
C GLY A 249 19.46 22.61 -18.88
N LEU A 250 20.40 22.08 -19.67
CA LEU A 250 20.59 20.63 -19.78
C LEU A 250 21.23 20.06 -18.52
N LEU A 251 20.76 18.91 -18.08
CA LEU A 251 21.30 18.21 -16.92
C LEU A 251 22.55 17.38 -17.30
N PRO A 252 23.57 17.28 -16.43
CA PRO A 252 24.78 16.50 -16.71
C PRO A 252 24.51 15.04 -17.14
N GLU A 253 23.51 14.40 -16.54
CA GLU A 253 23.09 13.03 -16.80
C GLU A 253 22.41 12.82 -18.16
N GLU A 254 21.86 13.87 -18.77
CA GLU A 254 21.22 13.82 -20.09
C GLU A 254 22.25 13.87 -21.22
N LEU A 255 23.36 14.57 -20.99
CA LEU A 255 24.38 14.86 -22.00
C LEU A 255 24.97 13.61 -22.67
N PRO A 256 25.29 12.48 -21.98
CA PRO A 256 25.82 11.29 -22.62
C PRO A 256 24.94 10.72 -23.73
N ALA A 257 23.61 10.82 -23.58
CA ALA A 257 22.63 10.36 -24.57
C ALA A 257 22.54 11.30 -25.79
N LEU A 258 22.85 12.59 -25.61
CA LEU A 258 22.79 13.61 -26.65
C LEU A 258 24.04 13.65 -27.54
N LEU A 259 25.22 13.41 -26.96
CA LEU A 259 26.52 13.51 -27.65
C LEU A 259 26.61 12.79 -29.02
N PRO A 260 26.00 11.61 -29.25
CA PRO A 260 25.99 10.97 -30.56
C PRO A 260 25.28 11.76 -31.67
N HIS A 261 24.43 12.71 -31.30
CA HIS A 261 23.59 13.50 -32.20
C HIS A 261 24.13 14.92 -32.43
N LEU A 262 25.08 15.38 -31.61
CA LEU A 262 25.62 16.73 -31.69
C LEU A 262 26.78 16.84 -32.70
N PRO A 263 26.98 18.01 -33.33
CA PRO A 263 28.07 18.24 -34.27
C PRO A 263 29.42 18.44 -33.55
N VAL A 264 29.91 17.41 -32.87
CA VAL A 264 31.16 17.41 -32.10
C VAL A 264 32.16 16.41 -32.67
N GLU A 265 33.46 16.65 -32.47
CA GLU A 265 34.45 15.64 -32.81
C GLU A 265 34.34 14.42 -31.88
N PRO A 266 34.65 13.19 -32.35
CA PRO A 266 34.61 11.99 -31.50
C PRO A 266 35.49 12.10 -30.24
N ALA A 267 36.63 12.80 -30.34
CA ALA A 267 37.50 13.07 -29.20
C ALA A 267 36.84 14.01 -28.18
N THR A 268 36.13 15.05 -28.63
CA THR A 268 35.33 15.96 -27.77
C THR A 268 34.21 15.21 -27.06
N ALA A 269 33.50 14.31 -27.76
CA ALA A 269 32.46 13.49 -27.13
C ALA A 269 33.00 12.52 -26.07
N ALA A 270 34.20 11.97 -26.28
CA ALA A 270 34.85 11.11 -25.31
C ALA A 270 35.31 11.90 -24.06
N GLU A 271 35.87 13.09 -24.26
CA GLU A 271 36.29 13.99 -23.18
C GLU A 271 35.11 14.41 -22.31
N LEU A 272 34.00 14.85 -22.94
CA LEU A 272 32.79 15.26 -22.21
C LEU A 272 32.21 14.12 -21.37
N ARG A 273 32.17 12.89 -21.91
CA ARG A 273 31.72 11.72 -21.12
C ARG A 273 32.62 11.46 -19.92
N ALA A 274 33.93 11.63 -20.06
CA ALA A 274 34.87 11.45 -18.95
C ALA A 274 34.66 12.53 -17.88
N THR A 275 34.46 13.78 -18.28
CA THR A 275 34.18 14.90 -17.36
C THR A 275 32.85 14.72 -16.63
N ILE A 276 31.79 14.33 -17.33
CA ILE A 276 30.46 14.06 -16.73
C ILE A 276 30.52 12.88 -15.75
N ALA A 277 31.22 11.80 -16.12
CA ALA A 277 31.40 10.64 -15.24
C ALA A 277 32.18 11.00 -13.96
N ALA A 278 33.15 11.91 -14.05
CA ALA A 278 33.89 12.41 -12.88
C ALA A 278 33.01 13.31 -11.99
N LEU A 279 32.10 14.11 -12.56
CA LEU A 279 31.14 14.92 -11.81
C LEU A 279 30.13 14.07 -11.03
N GLY A 280 29.66 12.96 -11.60
CA GLY A 280 28.71 12.05 -10.96
C GLY A 280 29.30 11.16 -9.84
N GLN A 281 30.63 11.09 -9.70
CA GLN A 281 31.31 10.32 -8.63
C GLN A 281 31.68 11.16 -7.41
N GLY A 282 31.47 12.48 -7.47
CA GLY A 282 31.80 13.44 -6.41
C GLY A 282 30.59 14.02 -5.68
N ALA A 283 29.38 13.49 -5.92
CA ALA A 283 28.12 13.85 -5.27
C ALA A 283 27.68 12.76 -4.29
#